data_AF-T0VK42-F1
#
_entry.id   AF-T0VK42-F1
#
_cell.length_a   1.000
_cell.length_b   1.000
_cell.length_c   1.000
_cell.angle_alpha   90.00
_cell.angle_beta   90.00
_cell.angle_gamma   90.00
#
_symmetry.space_group_name_H-M   'P 1'
#
loop_
_entity.id
_entity.type
_entity.pdbx_description
1 polymer ?
#
loop_
_entity_poly.entity_id
_entity_poly.type
_entity_poly.pdbx_seq_one_letter_code
_entity_poly.pdbx_strand_id
1 'polypeptide(L)'
;MVSDPKDIMLAVHSTLVDFLDEYDMVGWVRANDSEVNTALLTQVNELSIENKQLIKKSNMLSQKINSMQDTFESDLAFEGEEVIIQATYSEKSKSMSPIYHDRNIEKSITWDKMFLLWAPRLTVTLNCRKSKSELEYALKDYMGRYIKLNDNQFHTIKIQYSALGLIKYYEARTTQGGTAEFINLTSKGREYMVKKSAIRRN
;
A
#
# COMPACT_ATOMS: atom_id res chain seq x y z
N MET A 1 10.24 -80.46 21.16
CA MET A 1 11.24 -81.05 20.25
C MET A 1 10.98 -80.45 18.88
N VAL A 2 11.86 -79.57 18.41
CA VAL A 2 11.83 -79.04 17.04
C VAL A 2 12.73 -79.96 16.22
N SER A 3 12.17 -80.70 15.26
CA SER A 3 12.90 -81.80 14.60
C SER A 3 13.02 -81.63 13.08
N ASP A 4 12.50 -80.54 12.50
CA ASP A 4 12.58 -80.23 11.06
C ASP A 4 13.18 -78.81 10.88
N PRO A 5 14.16 -78.61 9.98
CA PRO A 5 14.64 -77.29 9.57
C PRO A 5 13.53 -76.29 9.21
N LYS A 6 12.39 -76.76 8.71
CA LYS A 6 11.22 -75.92 8.43
C LYS A 6 10.59 -75.35 9.68
N ASP A 7 10.57 -76.11 10.78
CA ASP A 7 10.02 -75.65 12.06
C ASP A 7 10.91 -74.58 12.69
N ILE A 8 12.23 -74.67 12.50
CA ILE A 8 13.18 -73.62 12.91
C ILE A 8 12.95 -72.36 12.08
N MET A 9 12.78 -72.49 10.77
CA MET A 9 12.49 -71.36 9.88
C MET A 9 11.17 -70.66 10.26
N LEU A 10 10.13 -71.45 10.55
CA LEU A 10 8.83 -70.95 11.03
C LEU A 10 8.96 -70.24 12.37
N ALA A 11 9.68 -70.84 13.33
CA ALA A 11 9.92 -70.23 14.63
C ALA A 11 10.68 -68.90 14.52
N VAL A 12 11.73 -68.84 13.69
CA VAL A 12 12.49 -67.62 13.43
C VAL A 12 11.63 -66.55 12.78
N HIS A 13 10.82 -66.92 11.78
CA HIS A 13 9.89 -66.00 11.14
C HIS A 13 8.84 -65.46 12.11
N SER A 14 8.23 -66.31 12.95
CA SER A 14 7.27 -65.86 13.96
C SER A 14 7.92 -64.92 14.95
N THR A 15 9.11 -65.25 15.47
CA THR A 15 9.79 -64.39 16.44
C THR A 15 10.24 -63.04 15.85
N LEU A 16 10.56 -62.99 14.55
CA LEU A 16 10.91 -61.74 13.87
C LEU A 16 9.69 -60.86 13.63
N VAL A 17 8.54 -61.46 13.31
CA VAL A 17 7.29 -60.73 13.15
C VAL A 17 6.82 -60.19 14.50
N ASP A 18 6.83 -61.02 15.54
CA ASP A 18 6.50 -60.61 16.91
C ASP A 18 7.43 -59.47 17.38
N PHE A 19 8.73 -59.56 17.08
CA PHE A 19 9.70 -58.50 17.40
C PHE A 19 9.43 -57.18 16.67
N LEU A 20 9.00 -57.23 15.40
CA LEU A 20 8.67 -56.03 14.62
C LEU A 20 7.35 -55.39 15.05
N ASP A 21 6.39 -56.20 15.52
CA ASP A 21 5.08 -55.72 15.99
C ASP A 21 5.14 -55.21 17.44
N GLU A 22 5.99 -55.79 18.29
CA GLU A 22 6.12 -55.44 19.71
C GLU A 22 6.98 -54.19 19.95
N TYR A 23 7.94 -53.91 19.06
CA TYR A 23 8.82 -52.74 19.16
C TYR A 23 8.56 -51.74 18.04
N ASP A 24 7.95 -50.60 18.40
CA ASP A 24 7.84 -49.45 17.50
C ASP A 24 9.25 -48.88 17.28
N MET A 25 9.85 -49.15 16.12
CA MET A 25 11.23 -48.80 15.76
C MET A 25 11.43 -47.29 15.49
N VAL A 26 10.75 -46.44 16.26
CA VAL A 26 10.83 -44.99 16.18
C VAL A 26 12.25 -44.54 16.55
N GLY A 27 13.00 -44.07 15.56
CA GLY A 27 14.40 -43.61 15.73
C GLY A 27 15.45 -44.54 15.11
N TRP A 28 15.08 -45.74 14.66
CA TRP A 28 15.96 -46.60 13.87
C TRP A 28 15.80 -46.27 12.37
N VAL A 29 16.69 -45.42 11.86
CA VAL A 29 16.75 -45.06 10.44
C VAL A 29 17.78 -45.95 9.76
N ARG A 30 17.45 -46.55 8.60
CA ARG A 30 18.41 -47.34 7.81
C ARG A 30 19.59 -46.44 7.43
N ALA A 31 20.82 -46.97 7.43
CA ALA A 31 22.02 -46.16 7.15
C ALA A 31 21.90 -45.31 5.87
N ASN A 32 21.28 -45.86 4.81
CA ASN A 32 21.05 -45.16 3.55
C ASN A 32 20.07 -43.97 3.64
N ASP A 33 19.13 -43.99 4.59
CA ASP A 33 18.14 -42.92 4.79
C ASP A 33 18.67 -41.81 5.72
N SER A 34 19.70 -42.12 6.53
CA SER A 34 20.30 -41.15 7.45
C SER A 34 21.07 -40.03 6.75
N GLU A 35 21.74 -40.33 5.64
CA GLU A 35 22.44 -39.32 4.81
C GLU A 35 21.45 -38.38 4.10
N VAL A 36 20.34 -38.91 3.60
CA VAL A 36 19.27 -38.11 2.96
C VAL A 36 18.58 -37.22 3.99
N ASN A 37 18.31 -37.73 5.19
CA ASN A 37 17.63 -36.98 6.24
C ASN A 37 18.54 -35.91 6.85
N THR A 38 19.83 -36.20 7.00
CA THR A 38 20.82 -35.18 7.43
C THR A 38 20.99 -34.08 6.38
N ALA A 39 21.08 -34.41 5.09
CA ALA A 39 21.13 -33.43 4.00
C ALA A 39 19.87 -32.54 3.94
N LEU A 40 18.68 -33.12 4.16
CA LEU A 40 17.43 -32.38 4.26
C LEU A 40 17.41 -31.46 5.48
N LEU A 41 17.90 -31.94 6.64
CA LEU A 41 17.99 -31.14 7.87
C LEU A 41 18.96 -29.97 7.73
N THR A 42 20.10 -30.15 7.05
CA THR A 42 21.01 -29.03 6.74
C THR A 42 20.35 -28.01 5.82
N GLN A 43 19.67 -28.45 4.75
CA GLN A 43 18.95 -27.53 3.86
C GLN A 43 17.86 -26.75 4.60
N VAL A 44 17.09 -27.39 5.48
CA VAL A 44 16.06 -26.71 6.29
C VAL A 44 16.69 -25.67 7.22
N ASN A 45 17.84 -25.98 7.82
CA ASN A 45 18.55 -25.04 8.67
C ASN A 45 19.11 -23.86 7.86
N GLU A 46 19.71 -24.12 6.70
CA GLU A 46 20.20 -23.08 5.77
C GLU A 46 19.07 -22.15 5.33
N LEU A 47 17.93 -22.70 4.92
CA LEU A 47 16.73 -21.94 4.56
C LEU A 47 16.17 -21.13 5.74
N SER A 48 16.24 -21.66 6.97
CA SER A 48 15.84 -20.94 8.18
C SER A 48 16.75 -19.74 8.45
N ILE A 49 18.07 -19.93 8.28
CA ILE A 49 19.06 -18.86 8.42
C ILE A 49 18.84 -17.79 7.35
N GLU A 50 18.65 -18.19 6.09
CA GLU A 50 18.39 -17.28 4.99
C GLU A 50 17.10 -16.49 5.21
N ASN A 51 16.00 -17.14 5.61
CA ASN A 51 14.76 -16.45 5.97
C ASN A 51 14.97 -15.41 7.07
N LYS A 52 15.69 -15.77 8.15
CA LYS A 52 16.01 -14.82 9.21
C LYS A 52 16.83 -13.64 8.70
N GLN A 53 17.77 -13.87 7.78
CA GLN A 53 18.56 -12.81 7.17
C GLN A 53 17.70 -11.91 6.27
N LEU A 54 16.82 -12.49 5.46
CA LEU A 54 15.91 -11.75 4.58
C LEU A 54 14.93 -10.89 5.38
N ILE A 55 14.34 -11.43 6.46
CA ILE A 55 13.47 -10.67 7.37
C ILE A 55 14.24 -9.51 8.00
N LYS A 56 15.47 -9.75 8.48
CA LYS A 56 16.32 -8.68 9.03
C LYS A 56 16.62 -7.59 8.00
N LYS A 57 16.99 -7.96 6.77
CA LYS A 57 17.25 -7.00 5.68
C LYS A 57 15.99 -6.20 5.33
N SER A 58 14.84 -6.87 5.22
CA SER A 58 13.56 -6.23 4.95
C SER A 58 13.19 -5.20 6.03
N ASN A 59 13.37 -5.56 7.31
CA ASN A 59 13.12 -4.66 8.43
C ASN A 59 14.07 -3.46 8.44
N MET A 60 15.37 -3.67 8.19
CA MET A 60 16.35 -2.58 8.10
C MET A 60 16.05 -1.63 6.93
N LEU A 61 15.70 -2.17 5.76
CA LEU A 61 15.34 -1.36 4.60
C LEU A 61 14.06 -0.56 4.88
N SER A 62 13.06 -1.18 5.50
CA SER A 62 11.82 -0.51 5.90
C SER A 62 12.08 0.62 6.90
N GLN A 63 12.93 0.39 7.90
CA GLN A 63 13.34 1.42 8.86
C GLN A 63 14.09 2.57 8.20
N LYS A 64 14.99 2.27 7.25
CA LYS A 64 15.75 3.30 6.52
C LYS A 64 14.87 4.12 5.59
N ILE A 65 13.89 3.49 4.94
CA ILE A 65 12.89 4.19 4.11
C ILE A 65 12.05 5.10 5.00
N ASN A 66 11.56 4.59 6.13
CA ASN A 66 10.76 5.39 7.06
C ASN A 66 11.55 6.59 7.60
N SER A 67 12.81 6.40 8.03
CA SER A 67 13.60 7.52 8.55
C SER A 67 13.94 8.59 7.50
N MET A 68 14.23 8.18 6.27
CA MET A 68 14.44 9.11 5.15
C MET A 68 13.15 9.86 4.81
N GLN A 69 12.03 9.16 4.83
CA GLN A 69 10.72 9.74 4.54
C GLN A 69 10.29 10.70 5.65
N ASP A 70 10.49 10.36 6.92
CA ASP A 70 10.18 11.24 8.06
C ASP A 70 10.98 12.55 8.00
N THR A 71 12.27 12.47 7.64
CA THR A 71 13.13 13.66 7.51
C THR A 71 12.65 14.56 6.37
N PHE A 72 12.39 13.98 5.20
CA PHE A 72 11.93 14.73 4.04
C PHE A 72 10.54 15.33 4.26
N GLU A 73 9.62 14.60 4.88
CA GLU A 73 8.27 15.09 5.19
C GLU A 73 8.27 16.21 6.23
N SER A 74 9.22 16.22 7.16
CA SER A 74 9.30 17.26 8.19
C SER A 74 9.65 18.65 7.65
N ASP A 75 10.27 18.72 6.49
CA ASP A 75 10.61 19.98 5.80
C ASP A 75 9.49 20.46 4.83
N LEU A 76 8.42 19.68 4.67
CA LEU A 76 7.33 19.99 3.74
C LEU A 76 6.19 20.76 4.40
N ALA A 77 5.70 21.77 3.68
CA ALA A 77 4.54 22.54 4.07
C ALA A 77 3.26 21.69 4.20
N PHE A 78 2.62 21.68 5.37
CA PHE A 78 1.34 20.98 5.54
C PHE A 78 0.40 21.59 6.59
N GLU A 79 0.43 21.14 7.84
CA GLU A 79 -0.56 21.58 8.84
C GLU A 79 -0.30 23.04 9.24
N GLY A 80 -1.32 23.90 9.12
CA GLY A 80 -1.24 25.31 9.49
C GLY A 80 -0.49 26.20 8.51
N GLU A 81 0.22 25.64 7.53
CA GLU A 81 0.87 26.39 6.47
C GLU A 81 -0.07 26.70 5.32
N GLU A 82 -0.03 27.94 4.85
CA GLU A 82 -0.93 28.47 3.84
C GLU A 82 -0.35 28.42 2.43
N VAL A 83 -1.25 28.26 1.45
CA VAL A 83 -0.97 28.40 0.03
C VAL A 83 -2.00 29.33 -0.60
N ILE A 84 -1.54 30.21 -1.49
CA ILE A 84 -2.41 31.10 -2.25
C ILE A 84 -2.89 30.37 -3.50
N ILE A 85 -4.20 30.13 -3.57
CA ILE A 85 -4.83 29.55 -4.75
C ILE A 85 -5.16 30.67 -5.73
N GLN A 86 -4.64 30.56 -6.95
CA GLN A 86 -4.84 31.51 -8.05
C GLN A 86 -5.67 30.80 -9.11
N ALA A 87 -6.90 31.26 -9.30
CA ALA A 87 -7.85 30.60 -10.17
C ALA A 87 -8.61 31.60 -11.04
N THR A 88 -9.30 31.09 -12.04
CA THR A 88 -10.21 31.89 -12.87
C THR A 88 -11.65 31.45 -12.67
N TYR A 89 -12.60 32.36 -12.80
CA TYR A 89 -14.02 32.03 -12.83
C TYR A 89 -14.72 32.83 -13.92
N SER A 90 -15.79 32.26 -14.45
CA SER A 90 -16.58 32.91 -15.49
C SER A 90 -17.78 33.61 -14.87
N GLU A 91 -17.93 34.90 -15.15
CA GLU A 91 -19.06 35.71 -14.71
C GLU A 91 -19.96 36.06 -15.89
N LYS A 92 -21.26 35.87 -15.73
CA LYS A 92 -22.27 36.24 -16.72
C LYS A 92 -22.59 37.72 -16.57
N SER A 93 -22.47 38.49 -17.65
CA SER A 93 -22.91 39.89 -17.66
C SER A 93 -24.43 39.99 -17.48
N LYS A 94 -24.89 41.01 -16.75
CA LYS A 94 -26.34 41.29 -16.53
C LYS A 94 -26.98 41.99 -17.73
N SER A 95 -26.67 41.55 -18.96
CA SER A 95 -27.19 42.13 -20.21
C SER A 95 -28.17 41.18 -20.91
N MET A 96 -28.99 41.73 -21.79
CA MET A 96 -29.98 41.02 -22.61
C MET A 96 -29.32 39.96 -23.52
N SER A 97 -28.06 40.18 -23.89
CA SER A 97 -27.18 39.19 -24.53
C SER A 97 -26.04 38.85 -23.55
N PRO A 98 -26.10 37.68 -22.87
CA PRO A 98 -25.13 37.38 -21.84
C PRO A 98 -23.76 37.07 -22.43
N ILE A 99 -22.78 37.86 -22.04
CA ILE A 99 -21.36 37.66 -22.34
C ILE A 99 -20.72 37.07 -21.09
N TYR A 100 -19.88 36.06 -21.28
CA TYR A 100 -19.07 35.47 -20.23
C TYR A 100 -17.72 36.19 -20.17
N HIS A 101 -17.37 36.69 -19.00
CA HIS A 101 -16.06 37.27 -18.74
C HIS A 101 -15.31 36.40 -17.75
N ASP A 102 -14.10 35.98 -18.12
CA ASP A 102 -13.22 35.30 -17.20
C ASP A 102 -12.52 36.32 -16.31
N ARG A 103 -12.60 36.11 -15.00
CA ARG A 103 -11.97 36.94 -13.98
C ARG A 103 -11.03 36.09 -13.14
N ASN A 104 -9.96 36.71 -12.67
CA ASN A 104 -9.03 36.09 -11.73
C ASN A 104 -9.56 36.23 -10.30
N ILE A 105 -9.27 35.23 -9.47
CA ILE A 105 -9.52 35.23 -8.04
C ILE A 105 -8.32 34.62 -7.32
N GLU A 106 -8.00 35.19 -6.16
CA GLU A 106 -6.94 34.68 -5.29
C GLU A 106 -7.49 34.54 -3.87
N LYS A 107 -7.18 33.42 -3.22
CA LYS A 107 -7.55 33.18 -1.83
C LYS A 107 -6.54 32.26 -1.16
N SER A 108 -6.14 32.63 0.07
CA SER A 108 -5.30 31.77 0.90
C SER A 108 -6.12 30.60 1.47
N ILE A 109 -5.51 29.42 1.56
CA ILE A 109 -6.05 28.23 2.25
C ILE A 109 -4.88 27.44 2.83
N THR A 110 -5.07 26.79 3.98
CA THR A 110 -4.06 25.87 4.51
C THR A 110 -4.03 24.56 3.72
N TRP A 111 -2.85 23.94 3.61
CA TRP A 111 -2.69 22.67 2.91
C TRP A 111 -3.55 21.56 3.51
N ASP A 112 -3.62 21.46 4.84
CA ASP A 112 -4.45 20.47 5.52
C ASP A 112 -5.94 20.64 5.20
N LYS A 113 -6.44 21.89 5.21
CA LYS A 113 -7.84 22.17 4.90
C LYS A 113 -8.16 21.87 3.44
N MET A 114 -7.28 22.26 2.52
CA MET A 114 -7.45 21.93 1.10
C MET A 114 -7.45 20.40 0.89
N PHE A 115 -6.55 19.68 1.56
CA PHE A 115 -6.51 18.23 1.50
C PHE A 115 -7.82 17.61 2.01
N LEU A 116 -8.34 18.06 3.17
CA LEU A 116 -9.56 17.52 3.75
C LEU A 116 -10.81 17.78 2.89
N LEU A 117 -10.83 18.86 2.11
CA LEU A 117 -11.90 19.11 1.14
C LEU A 117 -11.80 18.17 -0.07
N TRP A 118 -10.59 17.86 -0.54
CA TRP A 118 -10.36 17.06 -1.74
C TRP A 118 -10.36 15.55 -1.48
N ALA A 119 -9.79 15.10 -0.36
CA ALA A 119 -9.53 13.70 -0.04
C ALA A 119 -10.77 12.78 -0.14
N PRO A 120 -11.99 13.17 0.32
CA PRO A 120 -13.17 12.32 0.18
C PRO A 120 -13.48 11.92 -1.27
N ARG A 121 -13.12 12.77 -2.23
CA ARG A 121 -13.34 12.54 -3.67
C ARG A 121 -12.29 11.61 -4.30
N LEU A 122 -11.14 11.43 -3.63
CA LEU A 122 -10.04 10.55 -4.05
C LEU A 122 -10.13 9.14 -3.43
N THR A 123 -11.22 8.82 -2.74
CA THR A 123 -11.50 7.47 -2.23
C THR A 123 -11.63 6.44 -3.35
N VAL A 124 -12.05 6.90 -4.54
CA VAL A 124 -12.02 6.16 -5.80
C VAL A 124 -10.85 6.66 -6.63
N THR A 125 -10.23 5.76 -7.41
CA THR A 125 -9.19 6.14 -8.36
C THR A 125 -9.76 6.99 -9.49
N LEU A 126 -9.18 8.17 -9.71
CA LEU A 126 -9.57 9.11 -10.76
C LEU A 126 -8.42 9.32 -11.72
N ASN A 127 -8.71 9.58 -13.00
CA ASN A 127 -7.68 10.10 -13.89
C ASN A 127 -7.33 11.56 -13.51
N CYS A 128 -6.14 12.01 -13.91
CA CYS A 128 -5.61 13.32 -13.57
C CYS A 128 -6.57 14.48 -13.89
N ARG A 129 -7.18 14.49 -15.08
CA ARG A 129 -8.15 15.51 -15.51
C ARG A 129 -9.38 15.56 -14.59
N LYS A 130 -9.98 14.40 -14.30
CA LYS A 130 -11.14 14.31 -13.42
C LYS A 130 -10.77 14.70 -11.98
N SER A 131 -9.60 14.26 -11.52
CA SER A 131 -9.07 14.60 -10.20
C SER A 131 -8.92 16.11 -10.00
N LYS A 132 -8.50 16.85 -11.04
CA LYS A 132 -8.46 18.32 -11.05
C LYS A 132 -9.85 18.92 -10.94
N SER A 133 -10.81 18.47 -11.75
CA SER A 133 -12.20 18.96 -11.68
C SER A 133 -12.84 18.68 -10.32
N GLU A 134 -12.54 17.54 -9.69
CA GLU A 134 -13.01 17.24 -8.33
C GLU A 134 -12.38 18.16 -7.27
N LEU A 135 -11.12 18.59 -7.44
CA LEU A 135 -10.50 19.60 -6.57
C LEU A 135 -11.16 20.97 -6.75
N GLU A 136 -11.35 21.42 -7.99
CA GLU A 136 -12.06 22.66 -8.33
C GLU A 136 -13.46 22.68 -7.72
N TYR A 137 -14.18 21.56 -7.79
CA TYR A 137 -15.49 21.40 -7.18
C TYR A 137 -15.41 21.43 -5.65
N ALA A 138 -14.44 20.74 -5.04
CA ALA A 138 -14.26 20.73 -3.59
C ALA A 138 -13.95 22.13 -3.01
N LEU A 139 -13.25 22.96 -3.78
CA LEU A 139 -12.93 24.33 -3.40
C LEU A 139 -14.08 25.31 -3.64
N LYS A 140 -15.16 24.90 -4.31
CA LYS A 140 -16.27 25.80 -4.69
C LYS A 140 -16.84 26.56 -3.49
N ASP A 141 -17.19 25.86 -2.42
CA ASP A 141 -17.82 26.48 -1.24
C ASP A 141 -16.81 27.36 -0.49
N TYR A 142 -15.54 26.95 -0.48
CA TYR A 142 -14.46 27.75 0.10
C TYR A 142 -14.22 29.04 -0.69
N MET A 143 -14.26 28.99 -2.02
CA MET A 143 -14.06 30.13 -2.92
C MET A 143 -15.32 30.98 -3.11
N GLY A 144 -16.49 30.46 -2.70
CA GLY A 144 -17.81 31.07 -2.93
C GLY A 144 -18.29 31.01 -4.38
N ARG A 145 -17.61 30.29 -5.27
CA ARG A 145 -17.94 30.13 -6.70
C ARG A 145 -17.18 28.96 -7.32
N TYR A 146 -17.64 28.50 -8.48
CA TYR A 146 -16.88 27.53 -9.27
C TYR A 146 -15.64 28.20 -9.85
N ILE A 147 -14.49 27.58 -9.64
CA ILE A 147 -13.19 28.08 -10.10
C ILE A 147 -12.55 27.09 -11.08
N LYS A 148 -11.67 27.59 -11.94
CA LYS A 148 -10.77 26.82 -12.79
C LYS A 148 -9.35 27.06 -12.34
N LEU A 149 -8.66 26.00 -11.95
CA LEU A 149 -7.26 26.08 -11.55
C LEU A 149 -6.37 26.10 -12.79
N ASN A 150 -5.26 26.82 -12.71
CA ASN A 150 -4.18 26.64 -13.69
C ASN A 150 -3.58 25.23 -13.52
N ASP A 151 -3.21 24.59 -14.63
CA ASP A 151 -2.54 23.30 -14.64
C ASP A 151 -1.27 23.30 -13.79
N ASN A 152 -0.46 24.35 -13.84
CA ASN A 152 0.78 24.42 -13.05
C ASN A 152 0.49 24.35 -11.55
N GLN A 153 -0.50 25.10 -11.08
CA GLN A 153 -0.88 25.10 -9.66
C GLN A 153 -1.44 23.74 -9.24
N PHE A 154 -2.25 23.10 -10.10
CA PHE A 154 -2.71 21.74 -9.84
C PHE A 154 -1.54 20.73 -9.73
N HIS A 155 -0.53 20.84 -10.59
CA HIS A 155 0.66 19.98 -10.52
C HIS A 155 1.46 20.22 -9.24
N THR A 156 1.63 21.47 -8.80
CA THR A 156 2.27 21.79 -7.51
C THR A 156 1.52 21.14 -6.36
N ILE A 157 0.20 21.25 -6.34
CA ILE A 157 -0.65 20.63 -5.31
C ILE A 157 -0.51 19.10 -5.33
N LYS A 158 -0.52 18.49 -6.53
CA LYS A 158 -0.32 17.05 -6.71
C LYS A 158 1.04 16.59 -6.17
N ILE A 159 2.11 17.30 -6.52
CA ILE A 159 3.47 17.00 -6.07
C ILE A 159 3.55 17.12 -4.55
N GLN A 160 3.02 18.19 -3.96
CA GLN A 160 3.03 18.42 -2.51
C GLN A 160 2.39 17.25 -1.75
N TYR A 161 1.17 16.86 -2.13
CA TYR A 161 0.48 15.77 -1.44
C TYR A 161 1.07 14.39 -1.72
N SER A 162 1.72 14.20 -2.87
CA SER A 162 2.46 12.97 -3.16
C SER A 162 3.74 12.90 -2.34
N ALA A 163 4.45 14.01 -2.19
CA ALA A 163 5.65 14.14 -1.39
C ALA A 163 5.37 13.91 0.11
N LEU A 164 4.22 14.39 0.59
CA LEU A 164 3.69 14.10 1.93
C LEU A 164 3.14 12.67 2.08
N GLY A 165 3.17 11.85 1.01
CA GLY A 165 2.68 10.48 1.02
C GLY A 165 1.17 10.34 1.22
N LEU A 166 0.38 11.41 1.01
CA LEU A 166 -1.08 11.41 1.20
C LEU A 166 -1.84 10.90 -0.04
N ILE A 167 -1.30 11.18 -1.21
CA ILE A 167 -1.80 10.64 -2.49
C ILE A 167 -0.71 9.86 -3.19
N LYS A 168 -1.10 9.00 -4.12
CA LYS A 168 -0.20 8.41 -5.10
C LYS A 168 -0.76 8.63 -6.48
N TYR A 169 0.13 8.73 -7.47
CA TYR A 169 -0.24 8.75 -8.87
C TYR A 169 0.61 7.76 -9.66
N TYR A 170 0.00 7.17 -10.68
CA TYR A 170 0.61 6.13 -11.50
C TYR A 170 -0.03 6.10 -12.89
N GLU A 171 0.72 5.62 -13.86
CA GLU A 171 0.22 5.41 -15.21
C GLU A 171 -0.39 4.02 -15.35
N ALA A 172 -1.56 3.93 -15.97
CA ALA A 172 -2.19 2.65 -16.29
C ALA A 172 -2.96 2.73 -17.62
N ARG A 173 -3.25 1.56 -18.21
CA ARG A 173 -4.08 1.49 -19.41
C ARG A 173 -5.53 1.84 -19.08
N THR A 174 -6.16 2.62 -19.95
CA THR A 174 -7.59 2.94 -19.80
C THR A 174 -8.47 1.84 -20.37
N THR A 175 -9.74 1.81 -19.96
CA THR A 175 -10.75 0.88 -20.49
C THR A 175 -11.06 1.12 -21.97
N GLN A 176 -10.76 2.31 -22.49
CA GLN A 176 -10.97 2.70 -23.90
C GLN A 176 -9.68 2.55 -24.74
N GLY A 177 -8.60 2.02 -24.17
CA GLY A 177 -7.28 1.98 -24.79
C GLY A 177 -6.42 3.20 -24.45
N GLY A 178 -5.12 3.11 -24.73
CA GLY A 178 -4.14 4.15 -24.36
C GLY A 178 -3.76 4.14 -22.88
N THR A 179 -2.85 5.05 -22.51
CA THR A 179 -2.31 5.20 -21.14
C THR A 179 -2.78 6.52 -20.55
N ALA A 180 -3.15 6.52 -19.27
CA ALA A 180 -3.47 7.74 -18.53
C ALA A 180 -2.86 7.71 -17.13
N GLU A 181 -2.61 8.90 -16.59
CA GLU A 181 -2.23 9.08 -15.20
C GLU A 181 -3.48 9.02 -14.30
N PHE A 182 -3.41 8.20 -13.26
CA PHE A 182 -4.44 8.02 -12.24
C PHE A 182 -3.92 8.48 -10.88
N ILE A 183 -4.83 9.00 -10.06
CA ILE A 183 -4.59 9.52 -8.72
C ILE A 183 -5.55 8.85 -7.73
N ASN A 184 -5.05 8.43 -6.57
CA ASN A 184 -5.87 7.99 -5.45
C ASN A 184 -5.18 8.22 -4.09
N LEU A 185 -5.95 8.07 -3.01
CA LEU A 185 -5.41 8.13 -1.65
C LEU A 185 -4.48 6.95 -1.35
N THR A 186 -3.41 7.23 -0.61
CA THR A 186 -2.62 6.21 0.07
C THR A 186 -3.31 5.76 1.37
N SER A 187 -2.77 4.74 2.04
CA SER A 187 -3.21 4.36 3.39
C SER A 187 -3.06 5.53 4.38
N LYS A 188 -1.92 6.24 4.32
CA LYS A 188 -1.62 7.42 5.15
C LYS A 188 -2.62 8.55 4.91
N GLY A 189 -2.90 8.89 3.65
CA GLY A 189 -3.88 9.93 3.31
C GLY A 189 -5.30 9.58 3.75
N ARG A 190 -5.69 8.31 3.61
CA ARG A 190 -6.99 7.82 4.09
C ARG A 190 -7.10 7.90 5.61
N GLU A 191 -6.07 7.47 6.34
CA GLU A 191 -6.03 7.57 7.79
C GLU A 191 -6.11 9.02 8.26
N TYR A 192 -5.34 9.91 7.64
CA TYR A 192 -5.37 11.34 7.92
C TYR A 192 -6.77 11.93 7.76
N MET A 193 -7.40 11.67 6.60
CA MET A 193 -8.77 12.10 6.31
C MET A 193 -9.75 11.58 7.37
N VAL A 194 -9.71 10.30 7.70
CA VAL A 194 -10.61 9.73 8.72
C VAL A 194 -10.35 10.37 10.09
N LYS A 195 -9.09 10.52 10.49
CA LYS A 195 -8.71 11.08 11.80
C LYS A 195 -9.24 12.49 12.02
N LYS A 196 -9.25 13.32 10.98
CA LYS A 196 -9.64 14.74 11.04
C LYS A 196 -11.10 14.99 10.67
N SER A 197 -11.69 14.19 9.78
CA SER A 197 -13.07 14.38 9.30
C SER A 197 -14.12 13.53 10.03
N ALA A 198 -13.72 12.47 10.73
CA ALA A 198 -14.69 11.63 11.46
C ALA A 198 -15.27 12.36 12.67
N ILE A 199 -16.59 12.34 12.81
CA ILE A 199 -17.31 12.86 13.96
C ILE A 199 -17.14 11.88 15.12
N ARG A 200 -16.49 12.33 16.20
CA ARG A 200 -16.33 11.53 17.43
C ARG A 200 -17.57 11.72 18.31
N ARG A 201 -17.93 10.67 19.06
CA ARG A 201 -18.93 10.79 20.13
C ARG A 201 -18.34 11.68 21.23
N ASN A 202 -19.11 12.70 21.62
CA ASN A 202 -18.85 13.50 22.81
C ASN A 202 -19.18 12.70 24.07
#